data_AF-A0A2A3YBT1-F1
#
_entry.id   AF-A0A2A3YBT1-F1
#
_cell.length_a   1.000
_cell.length_b   1.000
_cell.length_c   1.000
_cell.angle_alpha   90.00
_cell.angle_beta   90.00
_cell.angle_gamma   90.00
#
_symmetry.space_group_name_H-M   'P 1'
#
loop_
_entity.id
_entity.type
_entity.pdbx_description
1 polymer ?
#
loop_
_entity_poly.entity_id
_entity_poly.type
_entity_poly.pdbx_seq_one_letter_code
_entity_poly.pdbx_strand_id
1 'polypeptide(L)'
;MLRYPDPAQWSQEPLERRLEANSGTRAFVLYLMVTKRIRGDFPYLLERKLANIFVEVQGTDYEDDLRFFSAQARKVGFSERVSAAMTTSVIAKILLRTQQPLTQITSADLEEFETCCRAREAQTGISARPLLVLSSSTRQVLFHAHLLANPPLSRTQRVPLKDRVGAVNGPFAQFLLRYLERKEVTCTRKTVSSLATRLAHFGQFVTEADPSLASPAELTRRSHIEPYLVSLPRSPNTKSSGTLSVAEQSRRVRAAGNFLREITEWGWPEAPPRQLFFRSDVPRLPRPLPRHLPPDADRLLAQELLASDYRQAADALLLQRACGLRIGELLDLELDCVHEIPEAGTWLKIPLGKMKTERMVPLDPDTLALVDRIIAERSPGQPLAHPRTGKPAQFLFTHHGRRLGESAVRLELNRAAQAAGLGKITPHQLRHTYATALINAGVTLQSLMALLGHVSAEMSLRYASLFDSTVRTEYERALDLAKSRIGLPDLKEHRSLLPLSDVSVGSWHDTATIKSRLAGGHCLRSPAQQACQYANICEHCPSFRTEDSNLPVLEAQRKDALILAQDAKRRGWDSEVQRHEALVTQLDLLIERTRTA
;
A
#
# COMPACT_ATOMS: atom_id res chain seq x y z
N MET A 1 -52.28 -4.31 -34.91
CA MET A 1 -52.96 -5.44 -35.59
C MET A 1 -53.01 -5.23 -37.10
N LEU A 2 -53.72 -4.23 -37.67
CA LEU A 2 -53.78 -4.05 -39.15
C LEU A 2 -52.42 -4.03 -39.88
N ARG A 3 -51.37 -3.44 -39.29
CA ARG A 3 -50.02 -3.36 -39.90
C ARG A 3 -49.11 -4.57 -39.60
N TYR A 4 -49.43 -5.35 -38.55
CA TYR A 4 -48.71 -6.55 -38.14
C TYR A 4 -49.76 -7.54 -37.60
N PRO A 5 -50.34 -8.40 -38.46
CA PRO A 5 -51.34 -9.39 -38.07
C PRO A 5 -50.73 -10.46 -37.15
N ASP A 6 -49.51 -10.89 -37.48
CA ASP A 6 -48.63 -11.63 -36.58
C ASP A 6 -47.65 -10.64 -35.91
N PRO A 7 -47.70 -10.48 -34.57
CA PRO A 7 -46.76 -9.62 -33.85
C PRO A 7 -45.29 -10.04 -33.96
N ALA A 8 -44.98 -11.31 -34.26
CA ALA A 8 -43.60 -11.76 -34.41
C ALA A 8 -42.89 -11.10 -35.62
N GLN A 9 -43.64 -10.78 -36.68
CA GLN A 9 -43.13 -10.05 -37.86
C GLN A 9 -42.54 -8.68 -37.50
N TRP A 10 -43.07 -8.01 -36.47
CA TRP A 10 -42.49 -6.75 -35.98
C TRP A 10 -41.04 -6.91 -35.52
N SER A 11 -40.64 -8.09 -35.04
CA SER A 11 -39.26 -8.35 -34.58
C SER A 11 -38.27 -8.54 -35.73
N GLN A 12 -38.77 -8.72 -36.96
CA GLN A 12 -37.98 -8.90 -38.18
C GLN A 12 -37.75 -7.57 -38.95
N GLU A 13 -38.47 -6.50 -38.59
CA GLU A 13 -38.28 -5.17 -39.20
C GLU A 13 -36.88 -4.59 -38.88
N PRO A 14 -36.30 -3.76 -39.77
CA PRO A 14 -35.05 -3.05 -39.51
C PRO A 14 -35.08 -2.28 -38.17
N LEU A 15 -33.94 -2.18 -37.49
CA LEU A 15 -33.87 -1.57 -36.17
C LEU A 15 -34.39 -0.12 -36.19
N GLU A 16 -34.07 0.63 -37.24
CA GLU A 16 -34.47 2.01 -37.49
C GLU A 16 -36.00 2.15 -37.47
N ARG A 17 -36.70 1.34 -38.29
CA ARG A 17 -38.16 1.21 -38.33
C ARG A 17 -38.76 0.87 -36.97
N ARG A 18 -38.11 -0.01 -36.20
CA ARG A 18 -38.57 -0.40 -34.86
C ARG A 18 -38.34 0.73 -33.84
N LEU A 19 -37.32 1.56 -34.03
CA LEU A 19 -37.01 2.70 -33.17
C LEU A 19 -37.99 3.88 -33.36
N GLU A 20 -38.52 4.09 -34.57
CA GLU A 20 -39.54 5.09 -34.92
C GLU A 20 -40.88 4.94 -34.17
N ALA A 21 -41.19 3.75 -33.66
CA ALA A 21 -42.45 3.46 -32.96
C ALA A 21 -42.79 4.52 -31.88
N ASN A 22 -44.05 4.96 -31.81
CA ASN A 22 -44.52 5.96 -30.81
C ASN A 22 -44.67 5.37 -29.40
N SER A 23 -45.04 6.19 -28.41
CA SER A 23 -45.19 5.76 -27.01
C SER A 23 -46.21 4.61 -26.82
N GLY A 24 -47.39 4.69 -27.44
CA GLY A 24 -48.41 3.64 -27.36
C GLY A 24 -47.94 2.32 -27.97
N THR A 25 -47.31 2.36 -29.15
CA THR A 25 -46.73 1.18 -29.78
C THR A 25 -45.60 0.59 -28.94
N ARG A 26 -44.75 1.41 -28.30
CA ARG A 26 -43.68 0.93 -27.39
C ARG A 26 -44.26 0.19 -26.18
N ALA A 27 -45.31 0.74 -25.54
CA ALA A 27 -45.97 0.09 -24.41
C ALA A 27 -46.59 -1.25 -24.83
N PHE A 28 -47.30 -1.28 -25.97
CA PHE A 28 -47.88 -2.53 -26.49
C PHE A 28 -46.81 -3.57 -26.86
N VAL A 29 -45.71 -3.17 -27.49
CA VAL A 29 -44.56 -4.06 -27.77
C VAL A 29 -43.94 -4.61 -26.48
N LEU A 30 -43.80 -3.78 -25.43
CA LEU A 30 -43.30 -4.25 -24.13
C LEU A 30 -44.28 -5.24 -23.48
N TYR A 31 -45.58 -4.97 -23.48
CA TYR A 31 -46.61 -5.91 -23.03
C TYR A 31 -46.55 -7.25 -23.78
N LEU A 32 -46.33 -7.25 -25.10
CA LEU A 32 -46.14 -8.47 -25.88
C LEU A 32 -44.86 -9.23 -25.50
N MET A 33 -43.77 -8.53 -25.16
CA MET A 33 -42.54 -9.18 -24.68
C MET A 33 -42.72 -9.77 -23.28
N VAL A 34 -43.36 -9.03 -22.38
CA VAL A 34 -43.67 -9.43 -21.00
C VAL A 34 -44.61 -10.64 -20.97
N THR A 35 -45.65 -10.64 -21.82
CA THR A 35 -46.57 -11.79 -21.99
C THR A 35 -46.01 -12.91 -22.87
N LYS A 36 -44.69 -12.91 -23.14
CA LYS A 36 -43.94 -13.93 -23.91
C LYS A 36 -44.42 -14.15 -25.36
N ARG A 37 -45.29 -13.27 -25.90
CA ARG A 37 -45.85 -13.35 -27.26
C ARG A 37 -44.85 -12.94 -28.35
N ILE A 38 -43.87 -12.10 -28.03
CA ILE A 38 -42.72 -11.81 -28.90
C ILE A 38 -41.42 -11.86 -28.09
N ARG A 39 -40.32 -12.27 -28.70
CA ARG A 39 -39.00 -12.34 -28.06
C ARG A 39 -38.24 -11.04 -28.30
N GLY A 40 -37.70 -10.44 -27.24
CA GLY A 40 -36.86 -9.24 -27.38
C GLY A 40 -35.47 -9.54 -27.96
N ASP A 41 -34.90 -8.58 -28.67
CA ASP A 41 -33.51 -8.57 -29.13
C ASP A 41 -32.71 -7.45 -28.45
N PHE A 42 -31.42 -7.68 -28.17
CA PHE A 42 -30.60 -6.67 -27.52
C PHE A 42 -30.42 -5.37 -28.31
N PRO A 43 -30.25 -5.35 -29.65
CA PRO A 43 -30.18 -4.10 -30.40
C PRO A 43 -31.37 -3.16 -30.14
N TYR A 44 -32.61 -3.69 -30.17
CA TYR A 44 -33.78 -2.90 -29.78
C TYR A 44 -33.79 -2.56 -28.29
N LEU A 45 -33.63 -3.55 -27.42
CA LEU A 45 -33.77 -3.38 -25.97
C LEU A 45 -32.73 -2.40 -25.40
N LEU A 46 -31.52 -2.32 -25.96
CA LEU A 46 -30.48 -1.41 -25.49
C LEU A 46 -30.84 0.07 -25.70
N GLU A 47 -31.54 0.41 -26.79
CA GLU A 47 -32.03 1.78 -27.06
C GLU A 47 -33.30 2.15 -26.28
N ARG A 48 -33.89 1.22 -25.51
CA ARG A 48 -35.08 1.48 -24.71
C ARG A 48 -34.77 1.62 -23.21
N LYS A 49 -35.41 2.62 -22.58
CA LYS A 49 -35.45 2.81 -21.12
C LYS A 49 -36.68 2.08 -20.58
N LEU A 50 -36.46 1.02 -19.81
CA LEU A 50 -37.51 0.23 -19.17
C LEU A 50 -37.86 0.80 -17.77
N ALA A 51 -38.15 2.10 -17.70
CA ALA A 51 -38.31 2.81 -16.42
C ALA A 51 -39.50 2.29 -15.59
N ASN A 52 -40.61 1.97 -16.25
CA ASN A 52 -41.85 1.52 -15.62
C ASN A 52 -41.97 -0.02 -15.57
N ILE A 53 -40.86 -0.77 -15.76
CA ILE A 53 -40.93 -2.24 -15.92
C ILE A 53 -41.67 -2.94 -14.78
N PHE A 54 -41.54 -2.46 -13.54
CA PHE A 54 -42.24 -3.01 -12.36
C PHE A 54 -43.76 -2.85 -12.39
N VAL A 55 -44.31 -1.96 -13.22
CA VAL A 55 -45.76 -1.86 -13.48
C VAL A 55 -46.15 -2.81 -14.62
N GLU A 56 -45.35 -2.84 -15.68
CA GLU A 56 -45.61 -3.63 -16.89
C GLU A 56 -45.56 -5.15 -16.63
N VAL A 57 -44.75 -5.61 -15.67
CA VAL A 57 -44.63 -7.04 -15.30
C VAL A 57 -45.65 -7.53 -14.28
N GLN A 58 -46.56 -6.67 -13.77
CA GLN A 58 -47.44 -7.05 -12.67
C GLN A 58 -48.31 -8.26 -13.01
N GLY A 59 -48.32 -9.25 -12.10
CA GLY A 59 -49.05 -10.51 -12.33
C GLY A 59 -48.43 -11.42 -13.40
N THR A 60 -47.14 -11.27 -13.71
CA THR A 60 -46.38 -12.17 -14.60
C THR A 60 -45.19 -12.78 -13.88
N ASP A 61 -44.68 -13.91 -14.39
CA ASP A 61 -43.52 -14.64 -13.85
C ASP A 61 -42.29 -13.74 -13.59
N TYR A 62 -42.14 -12.64 -14.35
CA TYR A 62 -41.02 -11.71 -14.20
C TYR A 62 -41.14 -10.76 -13.00
N GLU A 63 -42.32 -10.62 -12.38
CA GLU A 63 -42.48 -9.74 -11.22
C GLU A 63 -41.64 -10.23 -10.03
N ASP A 64 -41.80 -11.49 -9.66
CA ASP A 64 -41.09 -12.10 -8.54
C ASP A 64 -39.58 -12.16 -8.80
N ASP A 65 -39.17 -12.49 -10.03
CA ASP A 65 -37.77 -12.48 -10.45
C ASP A 65 -37.11 -11.10 -10.28
N LEU A 66 -37.75 -10.02 -10.77
CA LEU A 66 -37.22 -8.66 -10.67
C LEU A 66 -37.23 -8.15 -9.23
N ARG A 67 -38.25 -8.49 -8.43
CA ARG A 67 -38.32 -8.17 -7.00
C ARG A 67 -37.24 -8.92 -6.21
N PHE A 68 -37.05 -10.22 -6.45
CA PHE A 68 -36.02 -11.05 -5.84
C PHE A 68 -34.63 -10.50 -6.14
N PHE A 69 -34.31 -10.24 -7.42
CA PHE A 69 -33.01 -9.69 -7.79
C PHE A 69 -32.75 -8.33 -7.10
N SER A 70 -33.75 -7.44 -7.09
CA SER A 70 -33.63 -6.13 -6.42
C SER A 70 -33.46 -6.24 -4.90
N ALA A 71 -34.04 -7.27 -4.26
CA ALA A 71 -33.81 -7.59 -2.86
C ALA A 71 -32.39 -8.13 -2.62
N GLN A 72 -31.89 -9.06 -3.44
CA GLN A 72 -30.53 -9.60 -3.33
C GLN A 72 -29.46 -8.52 -3.57
N ALA A 73 -29.68 -7.61 -4.51
CA ALA A 73 -28.80 -6.48 -4.75
C ALA A 73 -28.66 -5.58 -3.50
N ARG A 74 -29.79 -5.26 -2.84
CA ARG A 74 -29.79 -4.51 -1.58
C ARG A 74 -29.14 -5.30 -0.44
N LYS A 75 -29.37 -6.62 -0.33
CA LYS A 75 -28.72 -7.51 0.65
C LYS A 75 -27.20 -7.54 0.51
N VAL A 76 -26.68 -7.52 -0.73
CA VAL A 76 -25.24 -7.40 -1.04
C VAL A 76 -24.69 -5.99 -0.76
N GLY A 77 -25.56 -5.03 -0.42
CA GLY A 77 -25.22 -3.67 0.01
C GLY A 77 -25.29 -2.61 -1.09
N PHE A 78 -25.85 -2.90 -2.27
CA PHE A 78 -26.06 -1.87 -3.29
C PHE A 78 -27.22 -0.94 -2.89
N SER A 79 -27.05 0.37 -3.12
CA SER A 79 -28.12 1.35 -2.88
C SER A 79 -29.34 1.09 -3.77
N GLU A 80 -30.52 1.53 -3.32
CA GLU A 80 -31.78 1.34 -4.05
C GLU A 80 -31.70 1.85 -5.50
N ARG A 81 -31.11 3.03 -5.72
CA ARG A 81 -30.88 3.59 -7.06
C ARG A 81 -30.04 2.68 -7.95
N VAL A 82 -28.98 2.05 -7.42
CA VAL A 82 -28.12 1.15 -8.19
C VAL A 82 -28.80 -0.21 -8.41
N SER A 83 -29.53 -0.70 -7.41
CA SER A 83 -30.37 -1.90 -7.53
C SER A 83 -31.41 -1.76 -8.65
N ALA A 84 -32.18 -0.65 -8.64
CA ALA A 84 -33.15 -0.34 -9.69
C ALA A 84 -32.49 -0.21 -11.07
N ALA A 85 -31.30 0.41 -11.16
CA ALA A 85 -30.56 0.52 -12.41
C ALA A 85 -30.11 -0.85 -12.95
N MET A 86 -29.55 -1.74 -12.12
CA MET A 86 -29.20 -3.11 -12.52
C MET A 86 -30.42 -3.91 -12.97
N THR A 87 -31.54 -3.78 -12.24
CA THR A 87 -32.79 -4.50 -12.51
C THR A 87 -33.38 -4.08 -13.85
N THR A 88 -33.54 -2.77 -14.08
CA THR A 88 -34.16 -2.21 -15.30
C THR A 88 -33.25 -2.23 -16.53
N SER A 89 -31.94 -2.04 -16.36
CA SER A 89 -31.00 -1.85 -17.49
C SER A 89 -30.28 -3.13 -17.90
N VAL A 90 -30.28 -4.17 -17.06
CA VAL A 90 -29.61 -5.45 -17.33
C VAL A 90 -30.59 -6.62 -17.19
N ILE A 91 -31.06 -6.95 -15.99
CA ILE A 91 -31.84 -8.18 -15.75
C ILE A 91 -33.14 -8.19 -16.58
N ALA A 92 -33.95 -7.14 -16.53
CA ALA A 92 -35.18 -7.05 -17.33
C ALA A 92 -34.90 -7.25 -18.83
N LYS A 93 -33.80 -6.70 -19.36
CA LYS A 93 -33.43 -6.88 -20.77
C LYS A 93 -33.03 -8.31 -21.09
N ILE A 94 -32.34 -9.00 -20.17
CA ILE A 94 -31.97 -10.42 -20.32
C ILE A 94 -33.20 -11.32 -20.20
N LEU A 95 -34.12 -11.07 -19.25
CA LEU A 95 -35.37 -11.83 -19.13
C LEU A 95 -36.25 -11.69 -20.38
N LEU A 96 -36.46 -10.47 -20.89
CA LEU A 96 -37.23 -10.25 -22.14
C LEU A 96 -36.54 -10.83 -23.40
N ARG A 97 -35.20 -10.98 -23.37
CA ARG A 97 -34.40 -11.61 -24.45
C ARG A 97 -34.40 -13.13 -24.38
N THR A 98 -34.33 -13.72 -23.19
CA THR A 98 -34.27 -15.19 -23.00
C THR A 98 -35.65 -15.82 -22.94
N GLN A 99 -36.64 -15.08 -22.42
CA GLN A 99 -37.96 -15.54 -21.99
C GLN A 99 -37.94 -16.64 -20.91
N GLN A 100 -36.78 -16.83 -20.27
CA GLN A 100 -36.58 -17.79 -19.18
C GLN A 100 -36.70 -17.10 -17.82
N PRO A 101 -37.01 -17.85 -16.74
CA PRO A 101 -36.95 -17.32 -15.38
C PRO A 101 -35.50 -16.99 -14.98
N LEU A 102 -35.35 -16.11 -13.99
CA LEU A 102 -34.07 -15.64 -13.46
C LEU A 102 -33.13 -16.77 -13.02
N THR A 103 -33.70 -17.88 -12.54
CA THR A 103 -32.98 -19.09 -12.11
C THR A 103 -32.27 -19.84 -13.25
N GLN A 104 -32.61 -19.56 -14.51
CA GLN A 104 -31.99 -20.16 -15.69
C GLN A 104 -31.02 -19.20 -16.42
N ILE A 105 -30.82 -17.97 -15.93
CA ILE A 105 -29.84 -17.05 -16.53
C ILE A 105 -28.42 -17.60 -16.32
N THR A 106 -27.66 -17.67 -17.41
CA THR A 106 -26.29 -18.17 -17.42
C THR A 106 -25.27 -17.03 -17.54
N SER A 107 -23.98 -17.36 -17.39
CA SER A 107 -22.89 -16.42 -17.73
C SER A 107 -22.89 -16.00 -19.20
N ALA A 108 -23.40 -16.85 -20.11
CA ALA A 108 -23.40 -16.61 -21.56
C ALA A 108 -24.40 -15.52 -21.94
N ASP A 109 -25.58 -15.46 -21.31
CA ASP A 109 -26.59 -14.41 -21.57
C ASP A 109 -26.05 -13.01 -21.22
N LEU A 110 -25.25 -12.92 -20.17
CA LEU A 110 -24.54 -11.70 -19.77
C LEU A 110 -23.36 -11.39 -20.71
N GLU A 111 -22.75 -12.39 -21.35
CA GLU A 111 -21.70 -12.20 -22.37
C GLU A 111 -22.28 -11.75 -23.71
N GLU A 112 -23.45 -12.26 -24.12
CA GLU A 112 -24.23 -11.76 -25.26
C GLU A 112 -24.62 -10.29 -25.01
N PHE A 113 -25.19 -9.97 -23.85
CA PHE A 113 -25.55 -8.60 -23.46
C PHE A 113 -24.35 -7.64 -23.51
N GLU A 114 -23.21 -8.02 -22.93
CA GLU A 114 -21.99 -7.20 -22.94
C GLU A 114 -21.40 -7.02 -24.34
N THR A 115 -21.53 -8.03 -25.20
CA THR A 115 -21.10 -7.98 -26.60
C THR A 115 -21.96 -7.01 -27.40
N CYS A 116 -23.29 -7.09 -27.28
CA CYS A 116 -24.21 -6.13 -27.89
C CYS A 116 -24.00 -4.70 -27.37
N CYS A 117 -23.67 -4.51 -26.09
CA CYS A 117 -23.30 -3.20 -25.56
C CYS A 117 -22.07 -2.60 -26.26
N ARG A 118 -21.03 -3.40 -26.52
CA ARG A 118 -19.81 -2.95 -27.24
C ARG A 118 -20.07 -2.70 -28.73
N ALA A 119 -20.89 -3.54 -29.36
CA ALA A 119 -21.31 -3.32 -30.76
C ALA A 119 -22.07 -1.98 -30.91
N ARG A 120 -22.96 -1.66 -29.96
CA ARG A 120 -23.65 -0.37 -29.88
C ARG A 120 -22.70 0.81 -29.71
N GLU A 121 -21.67 0.70 -28.87
CA GLU A 121 -20.63 1.74 -28.71
C GLU A 121 -19.87 1.96 -30.02
N ALA A 122 -19.53 0.89 -30.75
CA ALA A 122 -18.88 0.99 -32.06
C ALA A 122 -19.78 1.62 -33.16
N GLN A 123 -21.10 1.39 -33.11
CA GLN A 123 -22.07 1.92 -34.07
C GLN A 123 -22.48 3.38 -33.79
N THR A 124 -22.63 3.75 -32.52
CA THR A 124 -23.24 5.03 -32.10
C THR A 124 -22.25 6.03 -31.50
N GLY A 125 -21.04 5.59 -31.14
CA GLY A 125 -20.09 6.38 -30.33
C GLY A 125 -20.50 6.57 -28.86
N ILE A 126 -21.70 6.15 -28.46
CA ILE A 126 -22.20 6.29 -27.08
C ILE A 126 -21.58 5.19 -26.21
N SER A 127 -20.80 5.59 -25.19
CA SER A 127 -20.00 4.61 -24.46
C SER A 127 -20.80 3.53 -23.74
N ALA A 128 -20.39 2.26 -23.92
CA ALA A 128 -20.95 1.11 -23.24
C ALA A 128 -20.59 1.06 -21.74
N ARG A 129 -19.59 1.84 -21.30
CA ARG A 129 -19.00 1.75 -19.96
C ARG A 129 -20.02 1.71 -18.82
N PRO A 130 -21.10 2.53 -18.77
CA PRO A 130 -22.09 2.46 -17.70
C PRO A 130 -22.84 1.12 -17.65
N LEU A 131 -23.29 0.61 -18.80
CA LEU A 131 -23.99 -0.68 -18.90
C LEU A 131 -23.07 -1.85 -18.55
N LEU A 132 -21.79 -1.80 -18.97
CA LEU A 132 -20.79 -2.81 -18.61
C LEU A 132 -20.41 -2.76 -17.11
N VAL A 133 -20.53 -1.60 -16.43
CA VAL A 133 -20.43 -1.51 -14.97
C VAL A 133 -21.64 -2.15 -14.30
N LEU A 134 -22.86 -1.88 -14.77
CA LEU A 134 -24.07 -2.52 -14.26
C LEU A 134 -24.04 -4.04 -14.48
N SER A 135 -23.72 -4.55 -15.67
CA SER A 135 -23.60 -6.01 -15.94
C SER A 135 -22.61 -6.69 -15.00
N SER A 136 -21.45 -6.07 -14.79
CA SER A 136 -20.44 -6.58 -13.85
C SER A 136 -20.98 -6.67 -12.42
N SER A 137 -21.76 -5.69 -11.97
CA SER A 137 -22.41 -5.69 -10.66
C SER A 137 -23.58 -6.69 -10.59
N THR A 138 -24.36 -6.82 -11.66
CA THR A 138 -25.42 -7.84 -11.81
C THR A 138 -24.84 -9.25 -11.66
N ARG A 139 -23.73 -9.58 -12.34
CA ARG A 139 -23.00 -10.86 -12.15
C ARG A 139 -22.61 -11.09 -10.69
N GLN A 140 -22.25 -10.05 -9.94
CA GLN A 140 -21.91 -10.15 -8.51
C GLN A 140 -23.13 -10.53 -7.66
N VAL A 141 -24.27 -9.90 -7.92
CA VAL A 141 -25.53 -10.19 -7.21
C VAL A 141 -26.00 -11.61 -7.53
N LEU A 142 -26.00 -12.01 -8.81
CA LEU A 142 -26.38 -13.37 -9.22
C LEU A 142 -25.46 -14.45 -8.63
N PHE A 143 -24.16 -14.20 -8.53
CA PHE A 143 -23.23 -15.08 -7.82
C PHE A 143 -23.62 -15.22 -6.34
N HIS A 144 -23.82 -14.12 -5.60
CA HIS A 144 -24.20 -14.23 -4.17
C HIS A 144 -25.62 -14.75 -3.94
N ALA A 145 -26.49 -14.67 -4.94
CA ALA A 145 -27.82 -15.29 -4.94
C ALA A 145 -27.79 -16.79 -5.31
N HIS A 146 -26.61 -17.40 -5.47
CA HIS A 146 -26.40 -18.79 -5.89
C HIS A 146 -26.93 -19.14 -7.30
N LEU A 147 -27.21 -18.14 -8.14
CA LEU A 147 -27.69 -18.32 -9.51
C LEU A 147 -26.56 -18.45 -10.55
N LEU A 148 -25.36 -17.94 -10.23
CA LEU A 148 -24.14 -18.19 -11.01
C LEU A 148 -23.08 -18.88 -10.15
N ALA A 149 -22.45 -19.92 -10.69
CA ALA A 149 -21.42 -20.68 -9.98
C ALA A 149 -20.08 -19.91 -9.79
N ASN A 150 -19.81 -18.90 -10.62
CA ASN A 150 -18.54 -18.16 -10.62
C ASN A 150 -18.77 -16.67 -10.34
N PRO A 151 -17.93 -16.02 -9.51
CA PRO A 151 -17.97 -14.57 -9.34
C PRO A 151 -17.53 -13.87 -10.63
N PRO A 152 -17.92 -12.60 -10.86
CA PRO A 152 -17.48 -11.85 -12.03
C PRO A 152 -15.95 -11.77 -12.11
N LEU A 153 -15.41 -12.02 -13.31
CA LEU A 153 -13.99 -11.94 -13.57
C LEU A 153 -13.45 -10.53 -13.25
N SER A 154 -12.32 -10.47 -12.54
CA SER A 154 -11.61 -9.21 -12.31
C SER A 154 -11.29 -8.55 -13.64
N ARG A 155 -11.80 -7.32 -13.83
CA ARG A 155 -11.73 -6.52 -15.07
C ARG A 155 -10.31 -6.22 -15.57
N THR A 156 -9.28 -6.56 -14.80
CA THR A 156 -7.91 -6.76 -15.29
C THR A 156 -7.85 -7.96 -16.24
N GLN A 157 -8.28 -7.73 -17.49
CA GLN A 157 -8.20 -8.72 -18.56
C GLN A 157 -6.76 -9.26 -18.63
N ARG A 158 -6.64 -10.60 -18.50
CA ARG A 158 -5.35 -11.25 -18.35
C ARG A 158 -4.64 -11.24 -19.69
N VAL A 159 -3.72 -10.30 -19.91
CA VAL A 159 -2.84 -10.34 -21.09
C VAL A 159 -2.01 -11.63 -21.03
N PRO A 160 -2.19 -12.59 -21.98
CA PRO A 160 -1.43 -13.83 -22.07
C PRO A 160 0.08 -13.60 -22.09
N LEU A 161 0.87 -14.62 -21.73
CA LEU A 161 2.33 -14.52 -21.80
C LEU A 161 2.81 -14.30 -23.24
N LYS A 162 2.17 -14.97 -24.22
CA LYS A 162 2.37 -14.76 -25.68
C LYS A 162 2.28 -13.28 -26.04
N ASP A 163 1.15 -12.65 -25.76
CA ASP A 163 0.89 -11.25 -26.09
C ASP A 163 1.84 -10.29 -25.35
N ARG A 164 2.30 -10.65 -24.14
CA ARG A 164 3.28 -9.84 -23.37
C ARG A 164 4.67 -9.81 -24.00
N VAL A 165 5.05 -10.82 -24.79
CA VAL A 165 6.32 -10.86 -25.51
C VAL A 165 6.13 -10.72 -27.02
N GLY A 166 4.90 -10.43 -27.50
CA GLY A 166 4.59 -10.33 -28.93
C GLY A 166 5.29 -9.17 -29.67
N ALA A 167 5.94 -8.26 -28.94
CA ALA A 167 6.80 -7.21 -29.48
C ALA A 167 8.28 -7.63 -29.62
N VAL A 168 8.61 -8.90 -29.33
CA VAL A 168 9.94 -9.48 -29.55
C VAL A 168 9.95 -10.13 -30.93
N ASN A 169 10.88 -9.72 -31.80
CA ASN A 169 10.90 -10.18 -33.19
C ASN A 169 11.53 -11.58 -33.30
N GLY A 170 11.25 -12.26 -34.42
CA GLY A 170 11.88 -13.53 -34.77
C GLY A 170 11.57 -14.70 -33.81
N PRO A 171 12.34 -15.80 -33.89
CA PRO A 171 12.15 -16.97 -33.04
C PRO A 171 12.55 -16.73 -31.57
N PHE A 172 13.32 -15.65 -31.27
CA PHE A 172 13.80 -15.33 -29.92
C PHE A 172 12.66 -15.26 -28.88
N ALA A 173 11.48 -14.80 -29.28
CA ALA A 173 10.28 -14.73 -28.43
C ALA A 173 9.89 -16.10 -27.83
N GLN A 174 10.13 -17.20 -28.54
CA GLN A 174 9.75 -18.55 -28.11
C GLN A 174 10.55 -19.03 -26.90
N PHE A 175 11.86 -18.70 -26.85
CA PHE A 175 12.71 -19.02 -25.68
C PHE A 175 12.26 -18.27 -24.43
N LEU A 176 11.83 -17.01 -24.59
CA LEU A 176 11.27 -16.23 -23.49
C LEU A 176 9.95 -16.83 -22.99
N LEU A 177 9.07 -17.32 -23.88
CA LEU A 177 7.85 -18.04 -23.50
C LEU A 177 8.14 -19.33 -22.75
N ARG A 178 8.95 -20.22 -23.33
CA ARG A 178 9.36 -21.49 -22.71
C ARG A 178 9.96 -21.28 -21.31
N TYR A 179 10.74 -20.20 -21.13
CA TYR A 179 11.29 -19.84 -19.83
C TYR A 179 10.21 -19.34 -18.87
N LEU A 180 9.32 -18.43 -19.30
CA LEU A 180 8.24 -17.90 -18.48
C LEU A 180 7.26 -18.99 -18.02
N GLU A 181 6.89 -19.90 -18.90
CA GLU A 181 6.09 -21.11 -18.62
C GLU A 181 6.79 -21.98 -17.56
N ARG A 182 8.09 -22.25 -17.72
CA ARG A 182 8.89 -22.96 -16.71
C ARG A 182 8.92 -22.23 -15.35
N LYS A 183 8.89 -20.88 -15.34
CA LYS A 183 8.78 -20.11 -14.09
C LYS A 183 7.39 -20.16 -13.46
N GLU A 184 6.31 -20.48 -14.16
CA GLU A 184 4.97 -20.63 -13.55
C GLU A 184 4.91 -21.75 -12.50
N VAL A 185 5.76 -22.78 -12.64
CA VAL A 185 5.91 -23.88 -11.67
C VAL A 185 6.43 -23.41 -10.31
N THR A 186 7.30 -22.39 -10.29
CA THR A 186 8.05 -21.96 -9.08
C THR A 186 7.66 -20.58 -8.56
N CYS A 187 7.08 -19.74 -9.42
CA CYS A 187 6.83 -18.33 -9.16
C CYS A 187 5.33 -18.00 -9.21
N THR A 188 4.87 -17.12 -8.32
CA THR A 188 3.48 -16.62 -8.39
C THR A 188 3.20 -15.91 -9.72
N ARG A 189 1.95 -15.97 -10.20
CA ARG A 189 1.50 -15.30 -11.44
C ARG A 189 1.92 -13.82 -11.53
N LYS A 190 1.90 -13.07 -10.42
CA LYS A 190 2.35 -11.65 -10.38
C LYS A 190 3.85 -11.52 -10.62
N THR A 191 4.66 -12.47 -10.14
CA THR A 191 6.10 -12.56 -10.42
C THR A 191 6.34 -12.85 -11.91
N VAL A 192 5.70 -13.88 -12.47
CA VAL A 192 5.89 -14.27 -13.89
C VAL A 192 5.43 -13.16 -14.82
N SER A 193 4.26 -12.56 -14.58
CA SER A 193 3.79 -11.40 -15.35
C SER A 193 4.75 -10.21 -15.30
N SER A 194 5.39 -9.96 -14.14
CA SER A 194 6.40 -8.91 -13.98
C SER A 194 7.74 -9.27 -14.63
N LEU A 195 8.05 -10.56 -14.77
CA LEU A 195 9.23 -11.08 -15.45
C LEU A 195 9.04 -10.98 -16.97
N ALA A 196 7.86 -11.33 -17.48
CA ALA A 196 7.49 -11.21 -18.89
C ALA A 196 7.66 -9.78 -19.40
N THR A 197 7.14 -8.77 -18.70
CA THR A 197 7.32 -7.35 -19.08
C THR A 197 8.79 -6.86 -19.01
N ARG A 198 9.66 -7.56 -18.29
CA ARG A 198 11.10 -7.24 -18.26
C ARG A 198 11.87 -7.92 -19.38
N LEU A 199 11.57 -9.19 -19.62
CA LEU A 199 12.16 -9.98 -20.68
C LEU A 199 11.69 -9.55 -22.07
N ALA A 200 10.42 -9.14 -22.24
CA ALA A 200 9.93 -8.57 -23.48
C ALA A 200 10.76 -7.36 -23.94
N HIS A 201 11.06 -6.43 -23.02
CA HIS A 201 11.92 -5.27 -23.32
C HIS A 201 13.39 -5.66 -23.56
N PHE A 202 13.88 -6.75 -22.96
CA PHE A 202 15.22 -7.26 -23.27
C PHE A 202 15.25 -7.88 -24.67
N GLY A 203 14.33 -8.80 -24.94
CA GLY A 203 14.14 -9.46 -26.23
C GLY A 203 13.94 -8.45 -27.36
N GLN A 204 12.98 -7.53 -27.22
CA GLN A 204 12.69 -6.47 -28.19
C GLN A 204 13.98 -5.72 -28.52
N PHE A 205 14.69 -5.18 -27.51
CA PHE A 205 15.94 -4.46 -27.73
C PHE A 205 17.00 -5.27 -28.47
N VAL A 206 17.24 -6.54 -28.10
CA VAL A 206 18.27 -7.35 -28.78
C VAL A 206 17.85 -7.74 -30.19
N THR A 207 16.56 -7.98 -30.44
CA THR A 207 16.03 -8.31 -31.78
C THR A 207 15.81 -7.08 -32.68
N GLU A 208 15.80 -5.87 -32.11
CA GLU A 208 15.88 -4.61 -32.85
C GLU A 208 17.33 -4.25 -33.20
N ALA A 209 18.28 -4.56 -32.30
CA ALA A 209 19.71 -4.33 -32.52
C ALA A 209 20.35 -5.37 -33.48
N ASP A 210 19.89 -6.63 -33.42
CA ASP A 210 20.24 -7.69 -34.36
C ASP A 210 18.98 -8.43 -34.81
N PRO A 211 18.39 -8.06 -35.97
CA PRO A 211 17.23 -8.75 -36.54
C PRO A 211 17.49 -10.18 -37.01
N SER A 212 18.76 -10.60 -37.12
CA SER A 212 19.14 -11.97 -37.49
C SER A 212 19.22 -12.92 -36.30
N LEU A 213 19.21 -12.39 -35.07
CA LEU A 213 19.31 -13.14 -33.82
C LEU A 213 18.19 -14.19 -33.69
N ALA A 214 18.57 -15.45 -33.92
CA ALA A 214 17.67 -16.59 -33.86
C ALA A 214 17.67 -17.26 -32.48
N SER A 215 18.80 -17.21 -31.76
CA SER A 215 19.03 -18.01 -30.56
C SER A 215 19.70 -17.22 -29.42
N PRO A 216 19.40 -17.49 -28.13
CA PRO A 216 20.17 -16.95 -27.02
C PRO A 216 21.66 -17.37 -27.05
N ALA A 217 22.02 -18.44 -27.76
CA ALA A 217 23.42 -18.89 -27.90
C ALA A 217 24.28 -17.89 -28.70
N GLU A 218 23.68 -17.15 -29.63
CA GLU A 218 24.32 -16.13 -30.49
C GLU A 218 24.59 -14.81 -29.74
N LEU A 219 24.01 -14.62 -28.54
CA LEU A 219 24.18 -13.40 -27.76
C LEU A 219 25.65 -13.18 -27.37
N THR A 220 26.25 -12.16 -27.97
CA THR A 220 27.57 -11.65 -27.56
C THR A 220 27.44 -10.51 -26.53
N ARG A 221 28.40 -10.41 -25.60
CA ARG A 221 28.41 -9.30 -24.62
C ARG A 221 28.55 -7.93 -25.29
N ARG A 222 29.47 -7.78 -26.25
CA ARG A 222 29.78 -6.50 -26.91
C ARG A 222 28.66 -6.00 -27.82
N SER A 223 28.07 -6.88 -28.64
CA SER A 223 27.05 -6.45 -29.63
C SER A 223 25.66 -6.28 -29.01
N HIS A 224 25.34 -7.03 -27.94
CA HIS A 224 23.97 -7.08 -27.41
C HIS A 224 23.85 -6.53 -25.98
N ILE A 225 24.69 -7.03 -25.06
CA ILE A 225 24.51 -6.78 -23.62
C ILE A 225 25.01 -5.40 -23.20
N GLU A 226 26.18 -4.98 -23.67
CA GLU A 226 26.73 -3.65 -23.36
C GLU A 226 25.85 -2.52 -23.92
N PRO A 227 25.38 -2.56 -25.18
CA PRO A 227 24.38 -1.62 -25.70
C PRO A 227 23.05 -1.64 -24.91
N TYR A 228 22.58 -2.81 -24.48
CA TYR A 228 21.38 -2.92 -23.63
C TYR A 228 21.56 -2.22 -22.27
N LEU A 229 22.71 -2.40 -21.63
CA LEU A 229 23.02 -1.74 -20.36
C LEU A 229 23.10 -0.21 -20.51
N VAL A 230 23.65 0.27 -21.63
CA VAL A 230 23.76 1.70 -21.96
C VAL A 230 22.41 2.33 -22.31
N SER A 231 21.46 1.57 -22.88
CA SER A 231 20.14 2.10 -23.24
C SER A 231 19.20 2.28 -22.04
N LEU A 232 19.32 1.44 -20.99
CA LEU A 232 18.43 1.42 -19.82
C LEU A 232 18.16 2.77 -19.13
N PRO A 233 19.13 3.70 -18.94
CA PRO A 233 18.87 5.01 -18.34
C PRO A 233 18.02 5.94 -19.22
N ARG A 234 18.00 5.70 -20.54
CA ARG A 234 17.27 6.48 -21.55
C ARG A 234 15.92 5.85 -21.93
N SER A 235 15.72 4.56 -21.68
CA SER A 235 14.47 3.86 -21.99
C SER A 235 13.26 4.47 -21.26
N PRO A 236 12.11 4.62 -21.92
CA PRO A 236 10.89 5.13 -21.29
C PRO A 236 10.32 4.14 -20.27
N ASN A 237 9.69 4.67 -19.22
CA ASN A 237 8.96 3.87 -18.23
C ASN A 237 7.50 3.71 -18.64
N THR A 238 7.04 2.47 -18.85
CA THR A 238 5.65 2.18 -19.23
C THR A 238 4.59 2.53 -18.17
N LYS A 239 5.01 3.06 -17.01
CA LYS A 239 4.12 3.44 -15.89
C LYS A 239 4.25 4.90 -15.43
N SER A 240 5.11 5.70 -16.07
CA SER A 240 5.30 7.12 -15.72
C SER A 240 5.88 7.88 -16.90
N SER A 241 5.54 9.16 -17.04
CA SER A 241 5.99 10.07 -18.11
C SER A 241 7.48 10.47 -18.06
N GLY A 242 8.37 9.50 -17.84
CA GLY A 242 9.82 9.70 -17.71
C GLY A 242 10.59 8.38 -17.92
N THR A 243 11.91 8.41 -17.76
CA THR A 243 12.77 7.24 -17.98
C THR A 243 12.68 6.20 -16.87
N LEU A 244 13.27 5.02 -17.10
CA LEU A 244 13.35 3.97 -16.08
C LEU A 244 14.12 4.44 -14.84
N SER A 245 13.47 4.40 -13.67
CA SER A 245 14.15 4.56 -12.38
C SER A 245 15.27 3.52 -12.20
N VAL A 246 16.34 3.86 -11.48
CA VAL A 246 17.46 2.95 -11.13
C VAL A 246 16.97 1.62 -10.53
N ALA A 247 15.87 1.66 -9.77
CA ALA A 247 15.20 0.48 -9.23
C ALA A 247 14.62 -0.46 -10.30
N GLU A 248 14.05 0.08 -11.38
CA GLU A 248 13.54 -0.75 -12.48
C GLU A 248 14.66 -1.17 -13.44
N GLN A 249 15.66 -0.31 -13.69
CA GLN A 249 16.88 -0.69 -14.41
C GLN A 249 17.54 -1.92 -13.76
N SER A 250 17.78 -1.87 -12.44
CA SER A 250 18.34 -2.98 -11.65
C SER A 250 17.50 -4.27 -11.75
N ARG A 251 16.16 -4.16 -11.75
CA ARG A 251 15.27 -5.32 -11.93
C ARG A 251 15.31 -5.88 -13.36
N ARG A 252 15.46 -5.04 -14.39
CA ARG A 252 15.60 -5.46 -15.79
C ARG A 252 16.92 -6.21 -16.03
N VAL A 253 18.05 -5.66 -15.59
CA VAL A 253 19.36 -6.33 -15.64
C VAL A 253 19.31 -7.69 -14.92
N ARG A 254 18.74 -7.73 -13.70
CA ARG A 254 18.57 -8.98 -12.95
C ARG A 254 17.64 -9.98 -13.64
N ALA A 255 16.60 -9.51 -14.34
CA ALA A 255 15.68 -10.40 -15.07
C ALA A 255 16.37 -11.08 -16.26
N ALA A 256 17.07 -10.31 -17.09
CA ALA A 256 17.82 -10.83 -18.24
C ALA A 256 19.00 -11.71 -17.80
N GLY A 257 19.78 -11.25 -16.82
CA GLY A 257 20.89 -12.03 -16.26
C GLY A 257 20.45 -13.34 -15.59
N ASN A 258 19.32 -13.34 -14.86
CA ASN A 258 18.77 -14.58 -14.31
C ASN A 258 18.23 -15.51 -15.39
N PHE A 259 17.56 -14.99 -16.43
CA PHE A 259 17.09 -15.80 -17.55
C PHE A 259 18.26 -16.56 -18.20
N LEU A 260 19.32 -15.84 -18.62
CA LEU A 260 20.47 -16.48 -19.28
C LEU A 260 21.22 -17.44 -18.34
N ARG A 261 21.39 -17.08 -17.06
CA ARG A 261 22.02 -17.96 -16.07
C ARG A 261 21.20 -19.23 -15.82
N GLU A 262 19.88 -19.13 -15.69
CA GLU A 262 19.00 -20.27 -15.42
C GLU A 262 18.87 -21.22 -16.62
N ILE A 263 18.86 -20.73 -17.86
CA ILE A 263 18.86 -21.63 -19.03
C ILE A 263 20.20 -22.39 -19.19
N THR A 264 21.33 -21.77 -18.85
CA THR A 264 22.63 -22.47 -18.75
C THR A 264 22.61 -23.52 -17.63
N GLU A 265 22.11 -23.16 -16.45
CA GLU A 265 21.98 -24.05 -15.28
C GLU A 265 21.05 -25.25 -15.56
N TRP A 266 20.03 -25.07 -16.41
CA TRP A 266 19.11 -26.12 -16.84
C TRP A 266 19.56 -26.87 -18.10
N GLY A 267 20.78 -26.61 -18.60
CA GLY A 267 21.35 -27.34 -19.74
C GLY A 267 20.60 -27.16 -21.06
N TRP A 268 20.03 -25.96 -21.32
CA TRP A 268 19.41 -25.69 -22.61
C TRP A 268 20.49 -25.66 -23.72
N PRO A 269 20.32 -26.39 -24.84
CA PRO A 269 21.25 -26.34 -25.98
C PRO A 269 21.46 -24.92 -26.53
N GLU A 270 20.45 -24.07 -26.38
CA GLU A 270 20.42 -22.69 -26.88
C GLU A 270 20.95 -21.67 -25.86
N ALA A 271 21.57 -22.12 -24.76
CA ALA A 271 22.15 -21.23 -23.76
C ALA A 271 23.48 -20.60 -24.26
N PRO A 272 23.80 -19.35 -23.87
CA PRO A 272 25.10 -18.76 -24.19
C PRO A 272 26.26 -19.61 -23.66
N PRO A 273 27.35 -19.79 -24.43
CA PRO A 273 28.49 -20.63 -24.04
C PRO A 273 29.33 -20.05 -22.88
N ARG A 274 29.03 -18.81 -22.46
CA ARG A 274 29.68 -18.14 -21.32
C ARG A 274 28.73 -17.14 -20.66
N GLN A 275 29.00 -16.82 -19.40
CA GLN A 275 28.27 -15.77 -18.68
C GLN A 275 28.41 -14.40 -19.37
N LEU A 276 27.28 -13.75 -19.64
CA LEU A 276 27.22 -12.45 -20.32
C LEU A 276 26.91 -11.26 -19.39
N PHE A 277 26.21 -11.50 -18.28
CA PHE A 277 25.87 -10.48 -17.26
C PHE A 277 26.63 -10.74 -15.95
N PHE A 278 27.17 -9.69 -15.35
CA PHE A 278 27.92 -9.73 -14.09
C PHE A 278 27.26 -8.90 -12.99
N ARG A 279 27.69 -9.11 -11.74
CA ARG A 279 27.20 -8.36 -10.57
C ARG A 279 27.49 -6.86 -10.67
N SER A 280 28.56 -6.48 -11.36
CA SER A 280 28.95 -5.09 -11.66
C SER A 280 27.97 -4.36 -12.58
N ASP A 281 27.30 -5.09 -13.48
CA ASP A 281 26.36 -4.53 -14.45
C ASP A 281 25.04 -4.08 -13.80
N VAL A 282 24.80 -4.46 -12.54
CA VAL A 282 23.58 -4.12 -11.80
C VAL A 282 23.72 -2.74 -11.15
N PRO A 283 22.92 -1.73 -11.54
CA PRO A 283 23.00 -0.39 -10.96
C PRO A 283 22.86 -0.41 -9.43
N ARG A 284 23.77 0.33 -8.76
CA ARG A 284 23.72 0.50 -7.30
C ARG A 284 22.47 1.32 -6.95
N LEU A 285 21.64 0.77 -6.07
CA LEU A 285 20.46 1.47 -5.59
C LEU A 285 20.86 2.47 -4.49
N PRO A 286 20.37 3.73 -4.54
CA PRO A 286 20.47 4.61 -3.39
C PRO A 286 19.76 3.96 -2.20
N ARG A 287 20.29 4.17 -0.99
CA ARG A 287 19.74 3.66 0.27
C ARG A 287 19.16 4.82 1.08
N PRO A 288 18.04 5.43 0.67
CA PRO A 288 17.37 6.42 1.51
C PRO A 288 16.89 5.76 2.81
N LEU A 289 16.93 6.50 3.91
CA LEU A 289 16.32 6.09 5.17
C LEU A 289 14.80 5.85 4.99
N PRO A 290 14.18 4.95 5.76
CA PRO A 290 12.73 4.75 5.71
C PRO A 290 11.99 6.06 6.02
N ARG A 291 11.15 6.50 5.08
CA ARG A 291 10.28 7.66 5.25
C ARG A 291 9.07 7.30 6.10
N HIS A 292 9.28 7.10 7.40
CA HIS A 292 8.19 7.11 8.37
C HIS A 292 7.53 8.50 8.39
N LEU A 293 6.31 8.58 8.89
CA LEU A 293 5.61 9.83 9.14
C LEU A 293 6.00 10.36 10.53
N PRO A 294 6.31 11.65 10.69
CA PRO A 294 6.36 12.28 12.01
C PRO A 294 5.01 12.10 12.74
N PRO A 295 4.99 12.05 14.09
CA PRO A 295 3.77 11.78 14.86
C PRO A 295 2.59 12.69 14.50
N ASP A 296 2.83 13.98 14.28
CA ASP A 296 1.76 14.93 13.96
C ASP A 296 1.21 14.73 12.54
N ALA A 297 2.06 14.35 11.58
CA ALA A 297 1.63 14.02 10.23
C ALA A 297 0.81 12.71 10.19
N ASP A 298 1.18 11.72 11.00
CA ASP A 298 0.39 10.48 11.12
C ASP A 298 -0.94 10.73 11.86
N ARG A 299 -0.98 11.67 12.82
CA ARG A 299 -2.20 12.11 13.52
C ARG A 299 -3.18 12.83 12.60
N LEU A 300 -2.71 13.78 11.79
CA LEU A 300 -3.53 14.46 10.78
C LEU A 300 -4.10 13.44 9.76
N LEU A 301 -3.25 12.51 9.30
CA LEU A 301 -3.71 11.43 8.41
C LEU A 301 -4.78 10.54 9.09
N ALA A 302 -4.65 10.25 10.38
CA ALA A 302 -5.63 9.47 11.13
C ALA A 302 -7.00 10.14 11.17
N GLN A 303 -7.02 11.46 11.42
CA GLN A 303 -8.24 12.27 11.47
C GLN A 303 -8.95 12.26 10.12
N GLU A 304 -8.20 12.47 9.02
CA GLU A 304 -8.75 12.42 7.66
C GLU A 304 -9.29 11.05 7.27
N LEU A 305 -8.69 9.96 7.75
CA LEU A 305 -9.22 8.61 7.53
C LEU A 305 -10.50 8.37 8.35
N LEU A 306 -10.55 8.82 9.60
CA LEU A 306 -11.74 8.69 10.46
C LEU A 306 -12.95 9.46 9.90
N ALA A 307 -12.72 10.62 9.27
CA ALA A 307 -13.73 11.45 8.63
C ALA A 307 -14.15 11.00 7.22
N SER A 308 -13.59 9.91 6.68
CA SER A 308 -13.84 9.49 5.30
C SER A 308 -15.21 8.85 5.08
N ASP A 309 -15.93 9.29 4.04
CA ASP A 309 -17.13 8.61 3.54
C ASP A 309 -16.80 7.20 2.98
N TYR A 310 -15.57 6.96 2.49
CA TYR A 310 -15.17 5.64 2.01
C TYR A 310 -14.68 4.74 3.15
N ARG A 311 -15.55 4.58 4.14
CA ARG A 311 -15.35 3.86 5.41
C ARG A 311 -14.47 2.62 5.29
N GLN A 312 -14.86 1.63 4.48
CA GLN A 312 -14.10 0.38 4.34
C GLN A 312 -12.64 0.56 3.87
N ALA A 313 -12.36 1.51 2.98
CA ALA A 313 -10.99 1.77 2.52
C ALA A 313 -10.17 2.54 3.55
N ALA A 314 -10.82 3.45 4.29
CA ALA A 314 -10.22 4.18 5.40
C ALA A 314 -9.92 3.28 6.60
N ASP A 315 -10.88 2.44 7.03
CA ASP A 315 -10.73 1.51 8.15
C ASP A 315 -9.68 0.43 7.84
N ALA A 316 -9.55 0.00 6.58
CA ALA A 316 -8.43 -0.83 6.15
C ALA A 316 -7.07 -0.12 6.36
N LEU A 317 -6.97 1.18 6.10
CA LEU A 317 -5.74 1.97 6.33
C LEU A 317 -5.49 2.21 7.83
N LEU A 318 -6.54 2.41 8.63
CA LEU A 318 -6.43 2.49 10.09
C LEU A 318 -5.90 1.18 10.68
N LEU A 319 -6.44 0.02 10.27
CA LEU A 319 -5.95 -1.29 10.69
C LEU A 319 -4.51 -1.54 10.19
N GLN A 320 -4.17 -1.03 8.99
CA GLN A 320 -2.80 -1.09 8.49
C GLN A 320 -1.81 -0.27 9.33
N ARG A 321 -2.25 0.88 9.86
CA ARG A 321 -1.46 1.72 10.79
C ARG A 321 -1.31 1.03 12.15
N ALA A 322 -2.42 0.53 12.71
CA ALA A 322 -2.45 -0.12 14.02
C ALA A 322 -1.63 -1.43 14.08
N CYS A 323 -1.70 -2.28 13.05
CA CYS A 323 -1.03 -3.59 13.05
C CYS A 323 0.22 -3.67 12.15
N GLY A 324 0.66 -2.55 11.57
CA GLY A 324 1.87 -2.49 10.71
C GLY A 324 1.82 -3.40 9.47
N LEU A 325 0.64 -3.70 8.94
CA LEU A 325 0.47 -4.72 7.90
C LEU A 325 1.08 -4.32 6.55
N ARG A 326 1.43 -5.29 5.71
CA ARG A 326 1.61 -5.03 4.27
C ARG A 326 0.23 -4.93 3.62
N ILE A 327 0.04 -4.05 2.64
CA ILE A 327 -1.26 -3.90 1.95
C ILE A 327 -1.81 -5.21 1.35
N GLY A 328 -0.94 -6.11 0.87
CA GLY A 328 -1.35 -7.45 0.41
C GLY A 328 -1.51 -8.50 1.51
N GLU A 329 -1.24 -8.18 2.77
CA GLU A 329 -1.62 -9.01 3.91
C GLU A 329 -2.99 -8.55 4.40
N LEU A 330 -3.14 -7.24 4.62
CA LEU A 330 -4.39 -6.54 4.93
C LEU A 330 -5.55 -6.95 4.01
N LEU A 331 -5.37 -6.84 2.68
CA LEU A 331 -6.39 -7.14 1.67
C LEU A 331 -6.67 -8.63 1.46
N ASP A 332 -5.92 -9.49 2.14
CA ASP A 332 -6.05 -10.93 2.07
C ASP A 332 -6.45 -11.50 3.46
N LEU A 333 -6.74 -10.65 4.47
CA LEU A 333 -7.30 -11.05 5.77
C LEU A 333 -8.68 -11.72 5.61
N GLU A 334 -8.83 -12.89 6.22
CA GLU A 334 -10.05 -13.68 6.24
C GLU A 334 -10.94 -13.30 7.45
N LEU A 335 -12.22 -13.70 7.44
CA LEU A 335 -13.20 -13.27 8.46
C LEU A 335 -12.91 -13.89 9.85
N ASP A 336 -12.25 -15.05 9.87
CA ASP A 336 -11.76 -15.76 11.05
C ASP A 336 -10.38 -15.27 11.53
N CYS A 337 -9.93 -14.08 11.11
CA CYS A 337 -8.60 -13.59 11.44
C CYS A 337 -8.40 -13.16 12.91
N VAL A 338 -9.46 -13.05 13.72
CA VAL A 338 -9.34 -12.73 15.15
C VAL A 338 -9.36 -14.03 15.97
N HIS A 339 -8.35 -14.20 16.80
CA HIS A 339 -8.18 -15.33 17.71
C HIS A 339 -8.09 -14.84 19.15
N GLU A 340 -9.00 -15.30 20.01
CA GLU A 340 -8.84 -15.16 21.46
C GLU A 340 -8.02 -16.33 21.98
N ILE A 341 -6.96 -16.03 22.75
CA ILE A 341 -6.11 -17.02 23.39
C ILE A 341 -6.23 -16.82 24.91
N PRO A 342 -6.70 -17.84 25.66
CA PRO A 342 -6.77 -17.76 27.13
C PRO A 342 -5.43 -17.29 27.71
N GLU A 343 -5.49 -16.39 28.69
CA GLU A 343 -4.35 -15.77 29.38
C GLU A 343 -3.40 -14.90 28.52
N ALA A 344 -3.41 -15.05 27.18
CA ALA A 344 -2.57 -14.30 26.25
C ALA A 344 -3.31 -13.19 25.46
N GLY A 345 -4.63 -13.07 25.62
CA GLY A 345 -5.44 -11.99 25.04
C GLY A 345 -5.87 -12.21 23.59
N THR A 346 -6.23 -11.13 22.89
CA THR A 346 -6.79 -11.16 21.54
C THR A 346 -5.71 -10.89 20.48
N TRP A 347 -5.70 -11.68 19.40
CA TRP A 347 -4.66 -11.65 18.38
C TRP A 347 -5.24 -11.66 16.96
N LEU A 348 -4.63 -10.89 16.07
CA LEU A 348 -4.90 -10.89 14.64
C LEU A 348 -3.96 -11.85 13.90
N LYS A 349 -4.52 -12.92 13.35
CA LYS A 349 -3.84 -13.87 12.46
C LYS A 349 -3.61 -13.25 11.09
N ILE A 350 -2.34 -13.10 10.73
CA ILE A 350 -1.93 -12.59 9.42
C ILE A 350 -1.66 -13.76 8.47
N PRO A 351 -2.47 -13.93 7.40
CA PRO A 351 -2.35 -15.05 6.49
C PRO A 351 -1.07 -15.01 5.68
N LEU A 352 -0.71 -16.16 5.09
CA LEU A 352 0.51 -16.37 4.29
C LEU A 352 0.77 -15.22 3.29
N GLY A 353 1.69 -14.33 3.67
CA GLY A 353 2.12 -13.19 2.86
C GLY A 353 3.11 -13.59 1.76
N LYS A 354 3.78 -12.59 1.18
CA LYS A 354 4.84 -12.80 0.16
C LYS A 354 5.94 -13.79 0.63
N MET A 355 6.19 -13.85 1.94
CA MET A 355 7.24 -14.68 2.55
C MET A 355 6.80 -16.14 2.80
N LYS A 356 5.54 -16.51 2.56
CA LYS A 356 4.94 -17.82 2.91
C LYS A 356 5.09 -18.17 4.40
N THR A 357 5.03 -17.19 5.28
CA THR A 357 4.99 -17.34 6.73
C THR A 357 3.73 -16.69 7.28
N GLU A 358 3.02 -17.36 8.18
CA GLU A 358 1.98 -16.75 9.00
C GLU A 358 2.62 -16.04 10.19
N ARG A 359 1.87 -15.14 10.83
CA ARG A 359 2.24 -14.52 12.12
C ARG A 359 1.00 -14.01 12.82
N MET A 360 1.09 -13.82 14.13
CA MET A 360 0.07 -13.14 14.92
C MET A 360 0.55 -11.72 15.27
N VAL A 361 -0.39 -10.78 15.41
CA VAL A 361 -0.16 -9.44 15.97
C VAL A 361 -1.17 -9.26 17.11
N PRO A 362 -0.76 -8.89 18.33
CA PRO A 362 -1.70 -8.70 19.43
C PRO A 362 -2.59 -7.48 19.13
N LEU A 363 -3.84 -7.53 19.58
CA LEU A 363 -4.81 -6.45 19.43
C LEU A 363 -5.07 -5.76 20.77
N ASP A 364 -5.01 -4.44 20.77
CA ASP A 364 -5.55 -3.59 21.83
C ASP A 364 -7.08 -3.40 21.65
N PRO A 365 -7.81 -2.89 22.67
CA PRO A 365 -9.25 -2.71 22.60
C PRO A 365 -9.74 -1.76 21.49
N ASP A 366 -9.00 -0.70 21.16
CA ASP A 366 -9.40 0.26 20.11
C ASP A 366 -9.26 -0.38 18.72
N THR A 367 -8.20 -1.15 18.51
CA THR A 367 -8.02 -1.92 17.27
C THR A 367 -9.03 -3.07 17.14
N LEU A 368 -9.46 -3.69 18.25
CA LEU A 368 -10.55 -4.67 18.24
C LEU A 368 -11.88 -4.02 17.84
N ALA A 369 -12.24 -2.89 18.46
CA ALA A 369 -13.45 -2.13 18.11
C ALA A 369 -13.45 -1.65 16.63
N LEU A 370 -12.26 -1.36 16.07
CA LEU A 370 -12.10 -1.10 14.64
C LEU A 370 -12.40 -2.34 13.78
N VAL A 371 -11.98 -3.53 14.20
CA VAL A 371 -12.32 -4.79 13.49
C VAL A 371 -13.82 -5.08 13.57
N ASP A 372 -14.45 -4.88 14.72
CA ASP A 372 -15.91 -5.04 14.87
C ASP A 372 -16.69 -4.10 13.96
N ARG A 373 -16.25 -2.83 13.85
CA ARG A 373 -16.81 -1.86 12.89
C ARG A 373 -16.66 -2.33 11.43
N ILE A 374 -15.48 -2.84 11.06
CA ILE A 374 -15.24 -3.40 9.72
C ILE A 374 -16.17 -4.58 9.44
N ILE A 375 -16.42 -5.45 10.43
CA ILE A 375 -17.34 -6.59 10.33
C ILE A 375 -18.79 -6.11 10.18
N ALA A 376 -19.21 -5.07 10.90
CA ALA A 376 -20.56 -4.51 10.81
C ALA A 376 -20.83 -3.85 9.44
N GLU A 377 -19.85 -3.19 8.84
CA GLU A 377 -19.97 -2.57 7.50
C GLU A 377 -19.77 -3.58 6.33
N ARG A 378 -19.38 -4.81 6.63
CA ARG A 378 -19.02 -5.83 5.63
C ARG A 378 -20.24 -6.31 4.85
N SER A 379 -20.16 -6.27 3.51
CA SER A 379 -21.22 -6.86 2.68
C SER A 379 -21.28 -8.39 2.86
N PRO A 380 -22.46 -8.98 3.15
CA PRO A 380 -22.62 -10.43 3.21
C PRO A 380 -22.55 -11.06 1.82
N GLY A 381 -22.22 -12.36 1.74
CA GLY A 381 -22.27 -13.13 0.51
C GLY A 381 -21.43 -14.40 0.53
N GLN A 382 -21.58 -15.21 -0.52
CA GLN A 382 -20.74 -16.38 -0.79
C GLN A 382 -19.22 -16.10 -0.69
N PRO A 383 -18.41 -17.08 -0.22
CA PRO A 383 -16.95 -17.01 -0.26
C PRO A 383 -16.39 -16.73 -1.65
N LEU A 384 -15.27 -16.00 -1.71
CA LEU A 384 -14.57 -15.64 -2.95
C LEU A 384 -13.27 -16.46 -3.08
N ALA A 385 -12.87 -16.79 -4.32
CA ALA A 385 -11.62 -17.51 -4.56
C ALA A 385 -10.40 -16.71 -4.08
N HIS A 386 -9.63 -17.28 -3.15
CA HIS A 386 -8.49 -16.61 -2.53
C HIS A 386 -7.32 -16.44 -3.52
N PRO A 387 -6.74 -15.23 -3.64
CA PRO A 387 -5.85 -14.87 -4.75
C PRO A 387 -4.52 -15.63 -4.77
N ARG A 388 -4.12 -16.27 -3.66
CA ARG A 388 -2.89 -17.08 -3.57
C ARG A 388 -3.11 -18.59 -3.63
N THR A 389 -4.28 -19.06 -3.16
CA THR A 389 -4.54 -20.49 -2.90
C THR A 389 -5.66 -21.06 -3.77
N GLY A 390 -6.47 -20.21 -4.42
CA GLY A 390 -7.63 -20.60 -5.22
C GLY A 390 -8.84 -21.09 -4.41
N LYS A 391 -8.64 -21.51 -3.15
CA LYS A 391 -9.69 -21.97 -2.24
C LYS A 391 -10.74 -20.87 -1.99
N PRO A 392 -12.03 -21.20 -1.82
CA PRO A 392 -13.03 -20.23 -1.38
C PRO A 392 -12.70 -19.74 0.03
N ALA A 393 -12.75 -18.41 0.23
CA ALA A 393 -12.47 -17.75 1.50
C ALA A 393 -13.47 -16.62 1.77
N GLN A 394 -13.82 -16.39 3.02
CA GLN A 394 -14.55 -15.20 3.45
C GLN A 394 -13.55 -14.13 3.85
N PHE A 395 -13.48 -13.02 3.11
CA PHE A 395 -12.58 -11.92 3.45
C PHE A 395 -13.21 -10.95 4.45
N LEU A 396 -12.38 -10.37 5.32
CA LEU A 396 -12.77 -9.29 6.24
C LEU A 396 -13.25 -8.06 5.44
N PHE A 397 -12.45 -7.60 4.48
CA PHE A 397 -12.76 -6.45 3.63
C PHE A 397 -13.55 -6.84 2.38
N THR A 398 -14.87 -6.96 2.50
CA THR A 398 -15.80 -7.09 1.36
C THR A 398 -16.85 -6.01 1.33
N HIS A 399 -17.07 -5.38 0.18
CA HIS A 399 -18.09 -4.38 -0.07
C HIS A 399 -18.75 -4.61 -1.42
N HIS A 400 -20.08 -4.47 -1.50
CA HIS A 400 -20.88 -4.89 -2.66
C HIS A 400 -20.55 -6.32 -3.15
N GLY A 401 -20.26 -7.24 -2.21
CA GLY A 401 -19.89 -8.62 -2.51
C GLY A 401 -18.47 -8.82 -3.06
N ARG A 402 -17.66 -7.76 -3.14
CA ARG A 402 -16.31 -7.79 -3.72
C ARG A 402 -15.26 -7.57 -2.66
N ARG A 403 -14.15 -8.30 -2.76
CA ARG A 403 -12.96 -8.01 -1.95
C ARG A 403 -12.41 -6.63 -2.29
N LEU A 404 -12.05 -5.85 -1.28
CA LEU A 404 -11.44 -4.54 -1.42
C LEU A 404 -10.16 -4.61 -2.29
N GLY A 405 -10.00 -3.63 -3.19
CA GLY A 405 -8.90 -3.59 -4.16
C GLY A 405 -7.71 -2.74 -3.73
N GLU A 406 -6.49 -3.14 -4.11
CA GLU A 406 -5.26 -2.37 -3.86
C GLU A 406 -5.35 -0.92 -4.38
N SER A 407 -6.03 -0.71 -5.51
CA SER A 407 -6.26 0.62 -6.08
C SER A 407 -7.20 1.50 -5.25
N ALA A 408 -8.20 0.91 -4.59
CA ALA A 408 -9.16 1.66 -3.76
C ALA A 408 -8.48 2.18 -2.49
N VAL A 409 -7.77 1.29 -1.76
CA VAL A 409 -6.95 1.66 -0.60
C VAL A 409 -5.89 2.72 -0.95
N ARG A 410 -5.28 2.64 -2.13
CA ARG A 410 -4.31 3.65 -2.58
C ARG A 410 -4.96 4.98 -2.95
N LEU A 411 -6.15 4.97 -3.54
CA LEU A 411 -6.90 6.19 -3.85
C LEU A 411 -7.30 6.90 -2.55
N GLU A 412 -7.83 6.15 -1.60
CA GLU A 412 -8.24 6.67 -0.29
C GLU A 412 -7.06 7.23 0.51
N LEU A 413 -5.92 6.53 0.53
CA LEU A 413 -4.70 7.05 1.15
C LEU A 413 -4.20 8.34 0.49
N ASN A 414 -4.33 8.47 -0.84
CA ASN A 414 -3.97 9.72 -1.51
C ASN A 414 -4.95 10.85 -1.15
N ARG A 415 -6.27 10.58 -1.07
CA ARG A 415 -7.29 11.56 -0.65
C ARG A 415 -7.00 12.05 0.77
N ALA A 416 -6.86 11.14 1.73
CA ALA A 416 -6.58 11.47 3.12
C ALA A 416 -5.26 12.24 3.27
N ALA A 417 -4.21 11.84 2.55
CA ALA A 417 -2.95 12.58 2.54
C ALA A 417 -3.10 14.01 1.99
N GLN A 418 -3.83 14.19 0.89
CA GLN A 418 -4.08 15.51 0.30
C GLN A 418 -4.89 16.42 1.21
N ALA A 419 -5.95 15.89 1.85
CA ALA A 419 -6.77 16.64 2.78
C ALA A 419 -5.99 17.06 4.04
N ALA A 420 -5.12 16.18 4.57
CA ALA A 420 -4.21 16.47 5.67
C ALA A 420 -3.05 17.44 5.32
N GLY A 421 -3.01 18.00 4.09
CA GLY A 421 -1.92 18.86 3.62
C GLY A 421 -0.58 18.12 3.41
N LEU A 422 -0.59 16.79 3.37
CA LEU A 422 0.59 15.95 3.29
C LEU A 422 0.98 15.67 1.83
N GLY A 423 2.29 15.49 1.61
CA GLY A 423 2.81 15.03 0.33
C GLY A 423 2.39 13.59 0.00
N LYS A 424 2.89 13.05 -1.11
CA LYS A 424 2.55 11.69 -1.56
C LYS A 424 2.99 10.62 -0.55
N ILE A 425 2.03 10.06 0.19
CA ILE A 425 2.21 8.91 1.09
C ILE A 425 1.99 7.60 0.33
N THR A 426 2.61 6.53 0.81
CA THR A 426 2.41 5.17 0.29
C THR A 426 2.05 4.21 1.43
N PRO A 427 1.32 3.11 1.17
CA PRO A 427 0.91 2.17 2.22
C PRO A 427 2.09 1.55 2.99
N HIS A 428 3.30 1.55 2.42
CA HIS A 428 4.49 1.02 3.11
C HIS A 428 5.04 1.99 4.17
N GLN A 429 4.78 3.30 4.04
CA GLN A 429 5.19 4.30 5.02
C GLN A 429 4.37 4.21 6.31
N LEU A 430 3.09 3.83 6.23
CA LEU A 430 2.25 3.54 7.41
C LEU A 430 2.90 2.43 8.26
N ARG A 431 3.29 1.34 7.60
CA ARG A 431 4.05 0.25 8.23
C ARG A 431 5.44 0.68 8.73
N HIS A 432 6.14 1.57 8.03
CA HIS A 432 7.41 2.12 8.54
C HIS A 432 7.18 2.96 9.80
N THR A 433 6.08 3.71 9.86
CA THR A 433 5.69 4.55 11.01
C THR A 433 5.38 3.70 12.23
N TYR A 434 4.54 2.66 12.08
CA TYR A 434 4.32 1.65 13.12
C TYR A 434 5.64 1.02 13.61
N ALA A 435 6.51 0.60 12.69
CA ALA A 435 7.77 -0.05 13.04
C ALA A 435 8.73 0.87 13.83
N THR A 436 8.84 2.14 13.41
CA THR A 436 9.66 3.14 14.11
C THR A 436 9.03 3.53 15.45
N ALA A 437 7.71 3.68 15.54
CA ALA A 437 7.02 3.98 16.80
C ALA A 437 7.28 2.89 17.85
N LEU A 438 7.18 1.60 17.48
CA LEU A 438 7.44 0.50 18.40
C LEU A 438 8.92 0.42 18.84
N ILE A 439 9.89 0.63 17.93
CA ILE A 439 11.32 0.68 18.34
C ILE A 439 11.55 1.82 19.32
N ASN A 440 11.03 3.02 19.04
CA ASN A 440 11.23 4.18 19.89
C ASN A 440 10.57 4.01 21.27
N ALA A 441 9.47 3.24 21.34
CA ALA A 441 8.82 2.81 22.58
C ALA A 441 9.54 1.64 23.31
N GLY A 442 10.72 1.21 22.85
CA GLY A 442 11.54 0.18 23.51
C GLY A 442 11.23 -1.27 23.12
N VAL A 443 10.43 -1.53 22.08
CA VAL A 443 10.18 -2.90 21.61
C VAL A 443 11.46 -3.50 21.03
N THR A 444 11.86 -4.67 21.54
CA THR A 444 13.09 -5.34 21.10
C THR A 444 13.08 -5.64 19.61
N LEU A 445 14.26 -5.65 18.98
CA LEU A 445 14.40 -5.95 17.55
C LEU A 445 13.81 -7.32 17.18
N GLN A 446 13.92 -8.31 18.07
CA GLN A 446 13.36 -9.66 17.90
C GLN A 446 11.82 -9.64 17.93
N SER A 447 11.23 -8.99 18.92
CA SER A 447 9.77 -8.80 19.02
C SER A 447 9.22 -8.10 17.78
N LEU A 448 9.89 -7.03 17.33
CA LEU A 448 9.53 -6.33 16.10
C LEU A 448 9.66 -7.21 14.84
N MET A 449 10.71 -8.03 14.74
CA MET A 449 10.87 -8.99 13.64
C MET A 449 9.70 -9.97 13.56
N ALA A 450 9.21 -10.46 14.71
CA ALA A 450 8.03 -11.32 14.79
C ALA A 450 6.76 -10.59 14.35
N LEU A 451 6.43 -9.44 14.96
CA LEU A 451 5.25 -8.62 14.65
C LEU A 451 5.18 -8.21 13.17
N LEU A 452 6.34 -7.91 12.56
CA LEU A 452 6.43 -7.51 11.17
C LEU A 452 6.55 -8.70 10.19
N GLY A 453 6.89 -9.90 10.65
CA GLY A 453 7.23 -11.02 9.77
C GLY A 453 8.45 -10.66 8.90
N HIS A 454 9.58 -10.43 9.55
CA HIS A 454 10.89 -10.20 8.93
C HIS A 454 11.78 -11.43 9.13
N VAL A 455 12.29 -11.98 8.02
CA VAL A 455 13.12 -13.20 8.01
C VAL A 455 14.61 -12.93 8.23
N SER A 456 15.03 -11.66 8.32
CA SER A 456 16.40 -11.28 8.62
C SER A 456 16.46 -9.97 9.40
N ALA A 457 17.47 -9.84 10.27
CA ALA A 457 17.70 -8.63 11.04
C ALA A 457 17.92 -7.39 10.14
N GLU A 458 18.54 -7.53 8.96
CA GLU A 458 18.75 -6.43 8.00
C GLU A 458 17.42 -5.77 7.55
N MET A 459 16.30 -6.49 7.57
CA MET A 459 14.98 -5.91 7.29
C MET A 459 14.49 -5.00 8.41
N SER A 460 14.84 -5.29 9.67
CA SER A 460 14.43 -4.51 10.86
C SER A 460 15.45 -3.43 11.24
N LEU A 461 16.75 -3.67 11.03
CA LEU A 461 17.83 -2.69 11.31
C LEU A 461 17.65 -1.37 10.54
N ARG A 462 16.86 -1.36 9.46
CA ARG A 462 16.47 -0.14 8.74
C ARG A 462 15.64 0.84 9.58
N TYR A 463 14.94 0.36 10.62
CA TYR A 463 14.16 1.18 11.56
C TYR A 463 14.97 1.60 12.79
N ALA A 464 16.10 0.94 13.04
CA ALA A 464 17.01 1.31 14.11
C ALA A 464 17.83 2.54 13.67
N SER A 465 17.25 3.73 13.80
CA SER A 465 18.05 4.96 13.90
C SER A 465 18.82 4.92 15.20
N LEU A 466 20.12 4.60 15.13
CA LEU A 466 21.05 4.46 16.26
C LEU A 466 21.42 5.83 16.88
N PHE A 467 20.43 6.66 17.19
CA PHE A 467 20.63 7.99 17.77
C PHE A 467 19.68 8.23 18.94
N ASP A 468 20.32 8.30 20.11
CA ASP A 468 19.92 8.97 21.35
C ASP A 468 18.77 8.41 22.21
N SER A 469 18.88 8.66 23.53
CA SER A 469 18.03 8.16 24.62
C SER A 469 17.90 6.63 24.78
N THR A 470 17.10 5.92 23.96
CA THR A 470 16.70 4.52 24.21
C THR A 470 17.87 3.55 24.36
N VAL A 471 18.95 3.74 23.60
CA VAL A 471 20.17 2.91 23.72
C VAL A 471 20.87 3.13 25.06
N ARG A 472 20.88 4.37 25.57
CA ARG A 472 21.39 4.67 26.92
C ARG A 472 20.50 4.02 27.98
N THR A 473 19.18 4.19 27.89
CA THR A 473 18.22 3.63 28.87
C THR A 473 18.30 2.11 28.95
N GLU A 474 18.33 1.41 27.81
CA GLU A 474 18.45 -0.06 27.78
C GLU A 474 19.86 -0.53 28.17
N TYR A 475 20.91 0.22 27.87
CA TYR A 475 22.26 -0.06 28.37
C TYR A 475 22.33 0.08 29.89
N GLU A 476 21.81 1.16 30.47
CA GLU A 476 21.76 1.41 31.92
C GLU A 476 20.94 0.31 32.62
N ARG A 477 19.73 0.03 32.12
CA ARG A 477 18.87 -1.06 32.60
C ARG A 477 19.57 -2.43 32.56
N ALA A 478 20.18 -2.78 31.42
CA ALA A 478 20.84 -4.08 31.25
C ALA A 478 22.10 -4.19 32.12
N LEU A 479 22.85 -3.09 32.28
CA LEU A 479 24.03 -3.01 33.11
C LEU A 479 23.69 -3.15 34.60
N ASP A 480 22.59 -2.56 35.07
CA ASP A 480 22.16 -2.68 36.47
C ASP A 480 21.56 -4.07 36.78
N LEU A 481 20.85 -4.68 35.83
CA LEU A 481 20.45 -6.10 35.88
C LEU A 481 21.65 -7.06 35.83
N ALA A 482 22.73 -6.70 35.14
CA ALA A 482 23.96 -7.48 35.14
C ALA A 482 24.72 -7.35 36.47
N LYS A 483 24.90 -6.11 36.98
CA LYS A 483 25.55 -5.85 38.28
C LYS A 483 24.85 -6.56 39.44
N SER A 484 23.51 -6.51 39.48
CA SER A 484 22.73 -7.16 40.54
C SER A 484 22.82 -8.69 40.53
N ARG A 485 23.13 -9.29 39.38
CA ARG A 485 23.33 -10.74 39.23
C ARG A 485 24.78 -11.20 39.39
N ILE A 486 25.75 -10.35 39.03
CA ILE A 486 27.18 -10.68 39.06
C ILE A 486 27.81 -10.37 40.43
N GLY A 487 27.13 -9.58 41.28
CA GLY A 487 27.64 -9.27 42.62
C GLY A 487 28.89 -8.40 42.59
N LEU A 488 28.95 -7.46 41.64
CA LEU A 488 30.06 -6.51 41.54
C LEU A 488 30.09 -5.62 42.80
N PRO A 489 31.25 -5.44 43.46
CA PRO A 489 31.34 -4.60 44.65
C PRO A 489 30.96 -3.15 44.33
N ASP A 490 30.24 -2.48 45.24
CA ASP A 490 29.81 -1.11 45.03
C ASP A 490 30.97 -0.12 45.24
N LEU A 491 31.79 0.04 44.20
CA LEU A 491 32.94 0.95 44.17
C LEU A 491 32.54 2.45 44.17
N LYS A 492 31.27 2.81 44.42
CA LYS A 492 30.84 4.22 44.55
C LYS A 492 31.54 4.93 45.70
N GLU A 493 31.76 4.27 46.83
CA GLU A 493 32.52 4.83 47.97
C GLU A 493 34.03 4.96 47.70
N HIS A 494 34.53 4.32 46.64
CA HIS A 494 35.92 4.40 46.18
C HIS A 494 36.04 4.94 44.76
N ARG A 495 35.13 5.86 44.39
CA ARG A 495 35.42 6.81 43.31
C ARG A 495 36.47 7.81 43.80
N SER A 496 37.74 7.45 43.63
CA SER A 496 38.78 8.44 43.38
C SER A 496 38.32 9.26 42.18
N LEU A 497 37.95 10.52 42.42
CA LEU A 497 37.69 11.47 41.36
C LEU A 497 38.95 11.52 40.48
N LEU A 498 38.79 11.44 39.16
CA LEU A 498 39.88 11.79 38.25
C LEU A 498 40.36 13.21 38.62
N PRO A 499 41.68 13.50 38.62
CA PRO A 499 42.27 14.71 39.20
C PRO A 499 41.97 15.97 38.36
N LEU A 500 40.69 16.35 38.38
CA LEU A 500 40.10 17.58 37.87
C LEU A 500 39.49 18.39 39.02
N SER A 501 39.35 17.79 40.21
CA SER A 501 39.01 18.43 41.48
C SER A 501 40.22 19.05 42.18
N ASP A 502 41.44 18.51 42.01
CA ASP A 502 42.69 19.04 42.60
C ASP A 502 43.16 20.39 42.01
N VAL A 503 42.35 21.00 41.15
CA VAL A 503 42.55 22.39 40.68
C VAL A 503 42.12 23.42 41.74
N SER A 504 41.51 22.99 42.85
CA SER A 504 41.12 23.87 43.96
C SER A 504 42.29 24.38 44.82
N VAL A 505 43.50 23.83 44.66
CA VAL A 505 44.70 24.23 45.41
C VAL A 505 45.68 24.96 44.49
N GLY A 506 45.31 26.19 44.11
CA GLY A 506 46.11 27.07 43.26
C GLY A 506 45.28 27.82 42.23
N SER A 507 45.91 28.73 41.47
CA SER A 507 45.22 29.41 40.37
C SER A 507 44.99 28.44 39.22
N TRP A 508 43.76 28.33 38.73
CA TRP A 508 43.44 27.50 37.56
C TRP A 508 44.24 27.92 36.31
N HIS A 509 44.74 29.16 36.28
CA HIS A 509 45.66 29.70 35.29
C HIS A 509 46.95 28.88 35.14
N ASP A 510 47.38 28.17 36.18
CA ASP A 510 48.64 27.41 36.20
C ASP A 510 48.47 25.94 35.80
N THR A 511 47.23 25.46 35.61
CA THR A 511 46.97 24.05 35.26
C THR A 511 47.35 23.70 33.82
N ALA A 512 47.80 22.47 33.59
CA ALA A 512 48.10 21.90 32.26
C ALA A 512 46.83 21.51 31.46
N THR A 513 45.83 22.42 31.42
CA THR A 513 44.59 22.26 30.66
C THR A 513 44.59 23.14 29.41
N ILE A 514 43.94 22.66 28.34
CA ILE A 514 43.55 23.49 27.20
C ILE A 514 42.51 24.49 27.72
N LYS A 515 42.83 25.77 27.56
CA LYS A 515 42.02 26.91 28.01
C LYS A 515 41.44 27.64 26.80
N SER A 516 40.18 28.06 26.88
CA SER A 516 39.56 28.91 25.87
C SER A 516 38.65 29.94 26.52
N ARG A 517 38.78 31.22 26.12
CA ARG A 517 37.94 32.32 26.60
C ARG A 517 36.55 32.21 25.97
N LEU A 518 35.52 32.44 26.78
CA LEU A 518 34.11 32.46 26.40
C LEU A 518 33.47 33.74 26.95
N ALA A 519 32.26 34.07 26.47
CA ALA A 519 31.57 35.31 26.86
C ALA A 519 31.36 35.42 28.38
N GLY A 520 30.86 34.36 29.02
CA GLY A 520 30.63 34.30 30.47
C GLY A 520 31.70 33.57 31.28
N GLY A 521 32.89 33.28 30.73
CA GLY A 521 33.88 32.48 31.47
C GLY A 521 34.97 31.82 30.64
N HIS A 522 35.39 30.63 31.06
CA HIS A 522 36.51 29.87 30.52
C HIS A 522 36.15 28.39 30.36
N CYS A 523 36.59 27.79 29.26
CA CYS A 523 36.52 26.34 29.05
C CYS A 523 37.86 25.71 29.46
N LEU A 524 37.83 24.79 30.43
CA LEU A 524 38.99 24.00 30.88
C LEU A 524 38.82 22.54 30.43
N ARG A 525 39.68 22.08 29.52
CA ARG A 525 39.69 20.70 29.01
C ARG A 525 41.07 20.08 29.19
N SER A 526 41.13 18.80 29.53
CA SER A 526 42.39 18.06 29.47
C SER A 526 42.80 17.88 28.00
N PRO A 527 44.11 17.80 27.67
CA PRO A 527 44.55 17.54 26.29
C PRO A 527 43.95 16.29 25.66
N ALA A 528 43.69 15.25 26.47
CA ALA A 528 43.03 14.02 26.05
C ALA A 528 41.58 14.20 25.58
N GLN A 529 40.87 15.26 26.01
CA GLN A 529 39.50 15.53 25.59
C GLN A 529 39.41 16.22 24.21
N GLN A 530 40.53 16.65 23.63
CA GLN A 530 40.60 17.42 22.37
C GLN A 530 39.70 18.67 22.33
N ALA A 531 39.64 19.36 21.19
CA ALA A 531 38.77 20.52 21.00
C ALA A 531 37.28 20.15 21.10
N CYS A 532 36.46 21.03 21.66
CA CYS A 532 35.01 20.81 21.72
C CYS A 532 34.38 21.05 20.34
N GLN A 533 33.55 20.11 19.86
CA GLN A 533 32.79 20.30 18.60
C GLN A 533 31.57 21.22 18.77
N TYR A 534 31.17 21.53 20.01
CA TYR A 534 30.06 22.42 20.33
C TYR A 534 30.60 23.72 20.92
N ALA A 535 30.56 24.80 20.16
CA ALA A 535 31.13 26.09 20.57
C ALA A 535 30.24 26.90 21.53
N ASN A 536 28.92 26.65 21.52
CA ASN A 536 27.91 27.64 21.99
C ASN A 536 26.90 27.10 23.04
N ILE A 537 27.24 26.06 23.84
CA ILE A 537 26.37 25.52 24.91
C ILE A 537 27.10 25.45 26.28
N CYS A 538 28.05 26.36 26.49
CA CYS A 538 29.11 26.16 27.47
C CYS A 538 28.66 26.29 28.92
N GLU A 539 27.61 27.06 29.22
CA GLU A 539 27.12 27.32 30.57
C GLU A 539 26.63 26.04 31.29
N HIS A 540 26.25 25.01 30.52
CA HIS A 540 25.84 23.70 31.04
C HIS A 540 26.97 22.66 31.03
N CYS A 541 28.19 23.04 30.60
CA CYS A 541 29.30 22.12 30.41
C CYS A 541 30.12 21.93 31.72
N PRO A 542 30.43 20.69 32.15
CA PRO A 542 31.29 20.45 33.32
C PRO A 542 32.71 21.04 33.23
N SER A 543 33.18 21.35 32.01
CA SER A 543 34.46 22.04 31.73
C SER A 543 34.39 23.56 31.89
N PHE A 544 33.21 24.15 32.10
CA PHE A 544 33.05 25.60 32.20
C PHE A 544 33.44 26.10 33.60
N ARG A 545 34.17 27.22 33.65
CA ARG A 545 34.51 27.95 34.87
C ARG A 545 34.23 29.43 34.66
N THR A 546 33.87 30.10 35.75
CA THR A 546 33.57 31.53 35.79
C THR A 546 34.33 32.14 36.99
N GLU A 547 34.44 33.45 36.99
CA GLU A 547 35.19 34.28 37.94
C GLU A 547 34.43 35.60 38.07
N ASP A 548 34.66 36.39 39.11
CA ASP A 548 33.98 37.67 39.39
C ASP A 548 33.88 38.60 38.18
N SER A 549 34.94 38.65 37.35
CA SER A 549 35.01 39.44 36.12
C SER A 549 33.92 39.09 35.08
N ASN A 550 33.25 37.95 35.23
CA ASN A 550 32.21 37.43 34.35
C ASN A 550 30.79 37.57 34.92
N LEU A 551 30.65 37.88 36.22
CA LEU A 551 29.34 38.04 36.88
C LEU A 551 28.39 38.98 36.11
N PRO A 552 28.81 40.18 35.62
CA PRO A 552 27.93 41.06 34.86
C PRO A 552 27.37 40.44 33.57
N VAL A 553 28.14 39.54 32.93
CA VAL A 553 27.72 38.85 31.71
C VAL A 553 26.70 37.76 32.03
N LEU A 554 26.96 36.96 33.08
CA LEU A 554 26.04 35.92 33.53
C LEU A 554 24.70 36.50 34.02
N GLU A 555 24.75 37.62 34.75
CA GLU A 555 23.56 38.35 35.21
C GLU A 555 22.74 38.92 34.04
N ALA A 556 23.40 39.44 33.00
CA ALA A 556 22.73 39.89 31.78
C ALA A 556 22.08 38.72 31.02
N GLN A 557 22.81 37.63 30.78
CA GLN A 557 22.28 36.41 30.15
C GLN A 557 21.07 35.85 30.93
N ARG A 558 21.12 35.87 32.27
CA ARG A 558 20.02 35.41 33.14
C ARG A 558 18.79 36.27 32.98
N LYS A 559 18.95 37.60 32.92
CA LYS A 559 17.85 38.55 32.70
C LYS A 559 17.18 38.32 31.35
N ASP A 560 17.96 38.12 30.29
CA ASP A 560 17.44 37.84 28.95
C ASP A 560 16.71 36.48 28.91
N ALA A 561 17.26 35.45 29.55
CA ALA A 561 16.63 34.13 29.64
C ALA A 561 15.28 34.19 30.39
N LEU A 562 15.16 35.00 31.45
CA LEU A 562 13.89 35.25 32.14
C LEU A 562 12.85 35.95 31.25
N ILE A 563 13.28 36.95 30.47
CA ILE A 563 12.40 37.65 29.51
C ILE A 563 11.90 36.69 28.43
N LEU A 564 12.77 35.83 27.89
CA LEU A 564 12.44 34.84 26.88
C LEU A 564 11.51 33.74 27.42
N ALA A 565 11.72 33.27 28.65
CA ALA A 565 10.80 32.34 29.32
C ALA A 565 9.39 32.92 29.43
N GLN A 566 9.27 34.19 29.83
CA GLN A 566 7.98 34.88 29.91
C GLN A 566 7.32 35.07 28.54
N ASP A 567 8.09 35.37 27.49
CA ASP A 567 7.53 35.50 26.14
C ASP A 567 7.05 34.15 25.57
N ALA A 568 7.83 33.08 25.73
CA ALA A 568 7.44 31.73 25.37
C ALA A 568 6.16 31.29 26.10
N LYS A 569 6.03 31.65 27.39
CA LYS A 569 4.84 31.36 28.20
C LYS A 569 3.59 32.12 27.72
N ARG A 570 3.72 33.38 27.29
CA ARG A 570 2.61 34.13 26.66
C ARG A 570 2.17 33.53 25.32
N ARG A 571 3.05 32.80 24.62
CA ARG A 571 2.78 32.16 23.32
C ARG A 571 2.33 30.70 23.42
N GLY A 572 2.34 30.08 24.61
CA GLY A 572 1.99 28.68 24.80
C GLY A 572 3.04 27.70 24.26
N TRP A 573 4.32 28.06 24.32
CA TRP A 573 5.44 27.23 23.81
C TRP A 573 6.12 26.46 24.95
N ASP A 574 5.43 25.45 25.51
CA ASP A 574 5.83 24.77 26.76
C ASP A 574 7.25 24.20 26.76
N SER A 575 7.72 23.63 25.64
CA SER A 575 9.10 23.12 25.52
C SER A 575 10.16 24.23 25.53
N GLU A 576 9.82 25.41 25.00
CA GLU A 576 10.70 26.57 24.96
C GLU A 576 10.76 27.25 26.34
N VAL A 577 9.63 27.27 27.08
CA VAL A 577 9.57 27.68 28.49
C VAL A 577 10.51 26.83 29.34
N GLN A 578 10.37 25.49 29.28
CA GLN A 578 11.22 24.55 30.03
C GLN A 578 12.71 24.76 29.72
N ARG A 579 13.06 25.00 28.45
CA ARG A 579 14.45 25.26 28.03
C ARG A 579 15.01 26.54 28.65
N HIS A 580 14.24 27.63 28.68
CA HIS A 580 14.68 28.89 29.26
C HIS A 580 14.73 28.85 30.79
N GLU A 581 13.78 28.19 31.45
CA GLU A 581 13.78 28.00 32.92
C GLU A 581 14.98 27.15 33.38
N ALA A 582 15.37 26.12 32.61
CA ALA A 582 16.57 25.33 32.88
C ALA A 582 17.86 26.18 32.76
N LEU A 583 17.97 27.03 31.73
CA LEU A 583 19.10 27.96 31.57
C LEU A 583 19.18 28.97 32.72
N VAL A 584 18.05 29.56 33.15
CA VAL A 584 18.00 30.46 34.32
C VAL A 584 18.51 29.75 35.58
N THR A 585 18.03 28.54 35.84
CA THR A 585 18.45 27.72 37.00
C THR A 585 19.96 27.46 36.98
N GLN A 586 20.53 27.15 35.82
CA GLN A 586 21.97 26.92 35.68
C GLN A 586 22.79 28.22 35.85
N LEU A 587 22.31 29.35 35.33
CA LEU A 587 22.96 30.64 35.51
C LEU A 587 22.92 31.10 36.97
N ASP A 588 21.82 30.88 37.69
CA ASP A 588 21.73 31.12 39.15
C ASP A 588 22.80 30.32 39.91
N LEU A 589 22.95 29.02 39.60
CA LEU A 589 23.99 28.19 40.22
C LEU A 589 25.42 28.65 39.90
N LEU A 590 25.66 29.18 38.70
CA LEU A 590 26.98 29.71 38.30
C LEU A 590 27.30 31.05 38.97
N ILE A 591 26.32 31.96 39.03
CA ILE A 591 26.44 33.26 39.70
C ILE A 591 26.70 33.06 41.19
N GLU A 592 25.90 32.20 41.85
CA GLU A 592 26.07 31.93 43.27
C GLU A 592 27.43 31.31 43.58
N ARG A 593 27.81 30.24 42.84
CA ARG A 593 29.12 29.60 43.02
C ARG A 593 30.28 30.56 42.84
N THR A 594 30.17 31.50 41.89
CA THR A 594 31.22 32.48 41.62
C THR A 594 31.33 33.51 42.74
N ARG A 595 30.20 33.94 43.34
CA ARG A 595 30.19 34.83 44.52
C ARG A 595 30.67 34.17 45.82
N THR A 596 30.64 32.83 45.89
CA THR A 596 31.06 32.05 47.07
C THR A 596 32.46 31.44 46.98
N ALA A 597 33.15 31.61 45.86
CA ALA A 597 34.47 31.03 45.56
C ALA A 597 35.60 32.04 45.75
#